data_AF-A0A2V5M2V1-F1
#
_entry.id   AF-A0A2V5M2V1-F1
#
_cell.length_a   1.000
_cell.length_b   1.000
_cell.length_c   1.000
_cell.angle_alpha   90.00
_cell.angle_beta   90.00
_cell.angle_gamma   90.00
#
_symmetry.space_group_name_H-M   'P 1'
#
loop_
_entity.id
_entity.type
_entity.pdbx_description
1 polymer ?
#
loop_
_entity_poly.entity_id
_entity_poly.type
_entity_poly.pdbx_seq_one_letter_code
_entity_poly.pdbx_strand_id
1 'polypeptide(L)'
;MDRTATRFVLIVTVAIFAAANVVAQQEPSADSPDLQPNAGGKEAAVKRVVEGVMQPYVAQRQRMAAGHSWTRSPHLGTIVAVSLQGHRYSFSYGTATDGGAPFTRETLLEIGSCTKTFTTTLFALAINRNQIVPDASAQKYMPSGYTLRAQQLTPLELADFTSGMPDDPTNLPPGLEQRSIESYTVKDFLTWSSNCKTEDPIACAL
;
A
#
# COMPACT_ATOMS: atom_id res chain seq x y z
N MET A 1 -33.24 2.60 4.50
CA MET A 1 -32.42 2.29 3.31
C MET A 1 -31.03 1.97 3.83
N ASP A 2 -30.80 0.68 4.05
CA ASP A 2 -29.60 0.15 4.67
C ASP A 2 -28.49 0.12 3.60
N ARG A 3 -27.41 0.89 3.79
CA ARG A 3 -26.28 0.96 2.86
C ARG A 3 -25.09 0.27 3.50
N THR A 4 -24.89 -0.98 3.12
CA THR A 4 -23.75 -1.80 3.52
C THR A 4 -22.46 -1.18 2.99
N ALA A 5 -21.65 -0.61 3.88
CA ALA A 5 -20.31 -0.12 3.57
C ALA A 5 -19.39 -1.32 3.30
N THR A 6 -18.94 -1.49 2.05
CA THR A 6 -17.96 -2.50 1.69
C THR A 6 -16.59 -2.06 2.20
N ARG A 7 -16.23 -2.50 3.40
CA ARG A 7 -14.89 -2.33 3.99
C ARG A 7 -13.87 -3.11 3.16
N PHE A 8 -12.94 -2.40 2.50
CA PHE A 8 -11.75 -3.02 1.91
C PHE A 8 -10.73 -3.28 3.03
N VAL A 9 -10.71 -4.51 3.54
CA VAL A 9 -9.66 -4.95 4.47
C VAL A 9 -8.50 -5.53 3.65
N LEU A 10 -7.36 -4.85 3.65
CA LEU A 10 -6.09 -5.44 3.21
C LEU A 10 -5.62 -6.41 4.31
N ILE A 11 -5.86 -7.71 4.12
CA ILE A 11 -5.33 -8.74 5.01
C ILE A 11 -3.88 -9.01 4.58
N VAL A 12 -2.91 -8.43 5.29
CA VAL A 12 -1.51 -8.86 5.21
C VAL A 12 -1.32 -10.01 6.21
N THR A 13 -1.40 -11.24 5.73
CA THR A 13 -1.06 -12.41 6.56
C THR A 13 0.47 -12.50 6.66
N VAL A 14 1.04 -11.93 7.72
CA VAL A 14 2.45 -12.16 8.07
C VAL A 14 2.51 -13.47 8.86
N ALA A 15 2.89 -14.56 8.20
CA ALA A 15 3.27 -15.79 8.90
C ALA A 15 4.67 -15.62 9.49
N ILE A 16 4.76 -15.22 10.75
CA ILE A 16 6.02 -15.17 11.50
C ILE A 16 6.38 -16.61 11.90
N PHE A 17 7.33 -17.22 11.20
CA PHE A 17 8.01 -18.41 11.72
C PHE A 17 9.14 -17.95 12.63
N ALA A 18 8.95 -18.11 13.94
CA ALA A 18 9.98 -17.86 14.93
C ALA A 18 11.15 -18.85 14.73
N ALA A 19 12.31 -18.31 14.37
CA ALA A 19 13.60 -18.86 14.78
C ALA A 19 14.53 -17.68 15.07
N ALA A 20 14.90 -17.54 16.34
CA ALA A 20 15.72 -16.47 16.86
C ALA A 20 17.10 -16.40 16.17
N ASN A 21 17.47 -15.21 15.70
CA ASN A 21 18.61 -14.46 16.22
C ASN A 21 18.66 -13.09 15.54
N VAL A 22 18.54 -12.05 16.36
CA VAL A 22 18.83 -10.66 15.98
C VAL A 22 20.34 -10.56 15.74
N VAL A 23 20.74 -10.21 14.52
CA VAL A 23 22.06 -9.64 14.24
C VAL A 23 21.87 -8.43 13.32
N ALA A 24 22.61 -7.39 13.67
CA ALA A 24 22.52 -6.02 13.20
C ALA A 24 22.56 -5.85 11.67
N GLN A 25 21.98 -4.74 11.24
CA GLN A 25 21.99 -4.24 9.88
C GLN A 25 23.42 -4.10 9.34
N GLN A 26 23.69 -4.80 8.24
CA GLN A 26 24.77 -4.47 7.30
C GLN A 26 24.09 -3.79 6.10
N GLU A 27 24.56 -2.60 5.71
CA GLU A 27 24.08 -1.92 4.50
C GLU A 27 24.22 -2.83 3.27
N PRO A 28 23.24 -2.87 2.35
CA PRO A 28 23.41 -3.59 1.10
C PRO A 28 24.37 -2.79 0.20
N SER A 29 25.58 -3.32 0.04
CA SER A 29 26.54 -2.93 -1.00
C SER A 29 25.89 -3.02 -2.39
N ALA A 30 26.22 -2.07 -3.25
CA ALA A 30 25.69 -1.87 -4.61
C ALA A 30 26.09 -2.94 -5.65
N ASP A 31 26.44 -4.16 -5.20
CA ASP A 31 26.64 -5.33 -6.03
C ASP A 31 25.61 -6.38 -5.61
N SER A 32 24.49 -6.43 -6.32
CA SER A 32 23.52 -7.52 -6.17
C SER A 32 24.18 -8.80 -6.68
N PRO A 33 24.41 -9.83 -5.85
CA PRO A 33 24.90 -11.09 -6.38
C PRO A 33 23.81 -11.69 -7.26
N ASP A 34 24.21 -11.98 -8.49
CA ASP A 34 23.45 -12.69 -9.50
C ASP A 34 22.62 -13.84 -8.92
N LEU A 35 21.41 -13.96 -9.46
CA LEU A 35 20.53 -15.13 -9.35
C LEU A 35 21.29 -16.38 -9.83
N GLN A 36 22.00 -17.06 -8.93
CA GLN A 36 22.55 -18.38 -9.25
C GLN A 36 21.44 -19.44 -9.25
N PRO A 37 21.28 -20.25 -10.32
CA PRO A 37 20.21 -21.26 -10.46
C PRO A 37 20.33 -22.52 -9.57
N ASN A 38 21.17 -22.54 -8.54
CA ASN A 38 21.53 -23.77 -7.82
C ASN A 38 20.87 -23.93 -6.44
N ALA A 39 19.53 -23.85 -6.37
CA ALA A 39 18.78 -24.15 -5.15
C ALA A 39 17.55 -25.04 -5.39
N GLY A 40 17.61 -25.98 -6.33
CA GLY A 40 16.46 -26.82 -6.73
C GLY A 40 15.69 -27.47 -5.57
N GLY A 41 16.34 -27.75 -4.43
CA GLY A 41 15.66 -28.22 -3.21
C GLY A 41 14.95 -27.12 -2.40
N LYS A 42 15.62 -25.99 -2.14
CA LYS A 42 15.06 -24.89 -1.33
C LYS A 42 14.01 -24.10 -2.09
N GLU A 43 14.25 -23.79 -3.37
CA GLU A 43 13.28 -23.12 -4.22
C GLU A 43 12.03 -23.98 -4.39
N ALA A 44 12.17 -25.29 -4.63
CA ALA A 44 11.01 -26.19 -4.71
C ALA A 44 10.23 -26.25 -3.39
N ALA A 45 10.92 -26.19 -2.25
CA ALA A 45 10.27 -26.13 -0.94
C ALA A 45 9.49 -24.82 -0.75
N VAL A 46 10.11 -23.67 -1.06
CA VAL A 46 9.45 -22.35 -1.01
C VAL A 46 8.26 -22.33 -1.97
N LYS A 47 8.45 -22.79 -3.21
CA LYS A 47 7.40 -22.88 -4.23
C LYS A 47 6.23 -23.72 -3.75
N ARG A 48 6.46 -24.88 -3.14
CA ARG A 48 5.39 -25.73 -2.59
C ARG A 48 4.54 -24.99 -1.54
N VAL A 49 5.18 -24.22 -0.67
CA VAL A 49 4.48 -23.40 0.34
C VAL A 49 3.67 -22.29 -0.34
N VAL A 50 4.29 -21.55 -1.26
CA VAL A 50 3.61 -20.48 -2.00
C VAL A 50 2.44 -21.02 -2.80
N GLU A 51 2.60 -22.16 -3.48
CA GLU A 51 1.51 -22.81 -4.22
C GLU A 51 0.39 -23.27 -3.29
N GLY A 52 0.71 -23.83 -2.12
CA GLY A 52 -0.30 -24.19 -1.12
C GLY A 52 -1.17 -23.01 -0.69
N VAL A 53 -0.59 -21.80 -0.60
CA VAL A 53 -1.31 -20.57 -0.29
C VAL A 53 -2.06 -20.04 -1.51
N MET A 54 -1.41 -19.99 -2.68
CA MET A 54 -1.93 -19.30 -3.86
C MET A 54 -2.94 -20.11 -4.66
N GLN A 55 -2.82 -21.43 -4.72
CA GLN A 55 -3.69 -22.30 -5.53
C GLN A 55 -5.19 -22.10 -5.24
N PRO A 56 -5.65 -22.03 -3.97
CA PRO A 56 -7.05 -21.72 -3.68
C PRO A 56 -7.52 -20.41 -4.31
N TYR A 57 -6.69 -19.36 -4.28
CA TYR A 57 -7.03 -18.06 -4.86
C TYR A 57 -7.01 -18.09 -6.38
N VAL A 58 -6.02 -18.74 -6.99
CA VAL A 58 -5.89 -18.87 -8.45
C VAL A 58 -7.03 -19.71 -9.04
N ALA A 59 -7.43 -20.80 -8.36
CA ALA A 59 -8.51 -21.67 -8.81
C ALA A 59 -9.93 -21.07 -8.58
N GLN A 60 -10.07 -20.16 -7.61
CA GLN A 60 -11.36 -19.54 -7.29
C GLN A 60 -11.80 -18.56 -8.38
N ARG A 61 -12.64 -19.03 -9.30
CA ARG A 61 -13.21 -18.23 -10.40
C ARG A 61 -14.44 -17.42 -10.00
N GLN A 62 -15.19 -17.88 -9.00
CA GLN A 62 -16.39 -17.23 -8.51
C GLN A 62 -16.39 -17.26 -6.99
N ARG A 63 -16.81 -16.16 -6.36
CA ARG A 63 -16.98 -16.08 -4.92
C ARG A 63 -18.31 -15.44 -4.59
N MET A 64 -19.07 -16.09 -3.72
CA MET A 64 -20.28 -15.53 -3.13
C MET A 64 -19.90 -14.92 -1.79
N ALA A 65 -20.15 -13.63 -1.62
CA ALA A 65 -19.98 -12.95 -0.34
C ALA A 65 -21.09 -11.91 -0.16
N ALA A 66 -21.74 -11.90 1.00
CA ALA A 66 -22.82 -10.97 1.34
C ALA A 66 -23.92 -10.85 0.24
N GLY A 67 -24.36 -11.98 -0.31
CA GLY A 67 -25.42 -12.02 -1.34
C GLY A 67 -25.01 -11.58 -2.75
N HIS A 68 -23.75 -11.23 -2.98
CA HIS A 68 -23.24 -10.80 -4.28
C HIS A 68 -22.31 -11.86 -4.87
N SER A 69 -22.52 -12.18 -6.15
CA SER A 69 -21.64 -13.05 -6.93
C SER A 69 -20.54 -12.22 -7.57
N TRP A 70 -19.30 -12.49 -7.18
CA TRP A 70 -18.11 -11.91 -7.79
C TRP A 70 -17.53 -12.92 -8.78
N THR A 71 -17.46 -12.54 -10.06
CA THR A 71 -16.70 -13.30 -11.05
C THR A 71 -15.29 -12.75 -11.16
N ARG A 72 -14.31 -13.62 -11.06
CA ARG A 72 -12.90 -13.26 -11.22
C ARG A 72 -12.67 -12.75 -12.65
N SER A 73 -12.07 -11.57 -12.78
CA SER A 73 -11.63 -11.05 -14.08
C SER A 73 -10.64 -12.03 -14.73
N PRO A 74 -10.76 -12.31 -16.05
CA PRO A 74 -9.83 -13.17 -16.76
C PRO A 74 -8.41 -12.58 -16.83
N HIS A 75 -8.25 -11.29 -16.54
CA HIS A 75 -6.98 -10.57 -16.61
C HIS A 75 -6.28 -10.39 -15.24
N LEU A 76 -6.68 -11.15 -14.21
CA LEU A 76 -6.09 -11.03 -12.88
C LEU A 76 -4.79 -11.83 -12.75
N GLY A 77 -3.74 -11.14 -12.33
CA GLY A 77 -2.48 -11.76 -11.93
C GLY A 77 -1.88 -11.17 -10.66
N THR A 78 -0.79 -11.79 -10.22
CA THR A 78 -0.13 -11.47 -8.94
C THR A 78 1.30 -11.96 -8.97
N ILE A 79 2.16 -11.27 -8.20
CA ILE A 79 3.54 -11.64 -7.97
C ILE A 79 3.70 -11.88 -6.47
N VAL A 80 4.22 -13.04 -6.10
CA VAL A 80 4.61 -13.36 -4.73
C VAL A 80 6.13 -13.36 -4.64
N ALA A 81 6.68 -12.43 -3.87
CA ALA A 81 8.10 -12.37 -3.57
C ALA A 81 8.36 -12.86 -2.13
N VAL A 82 9.36 -13.71 -1.96
CA VAL A 82 9.80 -14.25 -0.66
C VAL A 82 11.27 -13.93 -0.47
N SER A 83 11.62 -13.29 0.65
CA SER A 83 13.01 -13.19 1.09
C SER A 83 13.24 -14.13 2.27
N LEU A 84 14.18 -15.06 2.13
CA LEU A 84 14.49 -16.05 3.15
C LEU A 84 16.00 -16.26 3.21
N GLN A 85 16.60 -15.98 4.38
CA GLN A 85 18.04 -16.17 4.63
C GLN A 85 18.92 -15.50 3.56
N GLY A 86 18.62 -14.27 3.17
CA GLY A 86 19.37 -13.52 2.15
C GLY A 86 19.03 -13.91 0.69
N HIS A 87 18.31 -15.01 0.47
CA HIS A 87 17.83 -15.39 -0.85
C HIS A 87 16.49 -14.74 -1.18
N ARG A 88 16.24 -14.45 -2.46
CA ARG A 88 15.00 -13.86 -2.97
C ARG A 88 14.38 -14.80 -4.00
N TYR A 89 13.13 -15.16 -3.80
CA TYR A 89 12.33 -15.99 -4.70
C TYR A 89 11.14 -15.18 -5.21
N SER A 90 10.75 -15.38 -6.46
CA SER A 90 9.59 -14.70 -7.06
C SER A 90 8.75 -15.70 -7.85
N PHE A 91 7.44 -15.68 -7.62
CA PHE A 91 6.48 -16.54 -8.29
C PHE A 91 5.34 -15.69 -8.84
N SER A 92 5.16 -15.71 -10.16
CA SER A 92 4.14 -14.92 -10.85
C SER A 92 3.00 -15.82 -11.33
N TYR A 93 1.77 -15.30 -11.27
CA TYR A 93 0.56 -16.00 -11.69
C TYR A 93 -0.32 -15.06 -12.51
N GLY A 94 -1.04 -15.60 -13.50
CA GLY A 94 -2.00 -14.86 -14.32
C GLY A 94 -1.34 -13.93 -15.36
N THR A 95 -2.13 -12.99 -15.88
CA THR A 95 -1.75 -12.09 -16.97
C THR A 95 -1.69 -10.64 -16.48
N ALA A 96 -0.72 -9.87 -16.97
CA ALA A 96 -0.48 -8.47 -16.65
C ALA A 96 -1.23 -7.49 -17.56
N THR A 97 -1.67 -7.92 -18.74
CA THR A 97 -2.35 -7.04 -19.71
C THR A 97 -3.61 -7.68 -20.27
N ASP A 98 -4.52 -6.86 -20.80
CA ASP A 98 -5.72 -7.32 -21.51
C ASP A 98 -5.37 -8.16 -22.75
N GLY A 99 -4.20 -7.92 -23.34
CA GLY A 99 -3.63 -8.72 -24.43
C GLY A 99 -3.07 -10.08 -23.99
N GLY A 100 -3.15 -10.42 -22.70
CA GLY A 100 -2.78 -11.73 -22.16
C GLY A 100 -1.28 -11.92 -21.87
N ALA A 101 -0.48 -10.86 -21.88
CA ALA A 101 0.93 -10.96 -21.49
C ALA A 101 1.04 -11.48 -20.05
N PRO A 102 1.94 -12.42 -19.73
CA PRO A 102 2.05 -12.95 -18.37
C PRO A 102 2.61 -11.91 -17.41
N PHE A 103 2.26 -12.02 -16.13
CA PHE A 103 3.02 -11.33 -15.08
C PHE A 103 4.45 -11.88 -15.02
N THR A 104 5.42 -10.99 -14.97
CA THR A 104 6.83 -11.33 -14.69
C THR A 104 7.26 -10.66 -13.39
N ARG A 105 8.46 -10.99 -12.89
CA ARG A 105 9.03 -10.33 -11.71
C ARG A 105 9.29 -8.82 -11.95
N GLU A 106 9.49 -8.45 -13.20
CA GLU A 106 9.81 -7.10 -13.66
C GLU A 106 8.56 -6.27 -13.98
N THR A 107 7.36 -6.86 -13.86
CA THR A 107 6.11 -6.12 -14.08
C THR A 107 5.96 -5.03 -13.02
N LEU A 108 5.83 -3.78 -13.47
CA LEU A 108 5.60 -2.63 -12.60
C LEU A 108 4.15 -2.64 -12.11
N LEU A 109 3.98 -2.33 -10.83
CA LEU A 109 2.70 -2.34 -10.12
C LEU A 109 2.53 -1.05 -9.34
N GLU A 110 1.29 -0.55 -9.29
CA GLU A 110 0.91 0.43 -8.28
C GLU A 110 0.91 -0.23 -6.90
N ILE A 111 1.66 0.37 -5.96
CA ILE A 111 1.85 -0.20 -4.63
C ILE A 111 0.85 0.33 -3.59
N GLY A 112 0.00 1.28 -3.99
CA GLY A 112 -1.05 1.86 -3.15
C GLY A 112 -0.53 2.33 -1.78
N SER A 113 -1.19 1.89 -0.70
CA SER A 113 -0.84 2.29 0.68
C SER A 113 0.56 1.85 1.14
N CYS A 114 1.26 0.97 0.43
CA CYS A 114 2.69 0.72 0.72
C CYS A 114 3.53 2.00 0.56
N THR A 115 3.08 2.96 -0.27
CA THR A 115 3.70 4.29 -0.40
C THR A 115 3.80 5.02 0.94
N LYS A 116 2.85 4.82 1.86
CA LYS A 116 2.83 5.49 3.18
C LYS A 116 4.10 5.19 3.97
N THR A 117 4.61 3.94 3.93
CA THR A 117 5.86 3.56 4.60
C THR A 117 7.05 4.38 4.11
N PHE A 118 7.13 4.63 2.80
CA PHE A 118 8.22 5.44 2.22
C PHE A 118 8.08 6.90 2.63
N THR A 119 6.87 7.47 2.52
CA THR A 119 6.62 8.88 2.85
C THR A 119 6.82 9.17 4.34
N THR A 120 6.38 8.28 5.25
CA THR A 120 6.61 8.45 6.69
C THR A 120 8.07 8.24 7.08
N THR A 121 8.81 7.38 6.36
CA THR A 121 10.26 7.28 6.50
C THR A 121 10.97 8.58 6.12
N LEU A 122 10.57 9.21 5.01
CA LEU A 122 11.09 10.52 4.61
C LEU A 122 10.77 11.61 5.65
N PHE A 123 9.58 11.56 6.26
CA PHE A 123 9.22 12.44 7.36
C PHE A 123 10.14 12.24 8.58
N ALA A 124 10.38 11.00 9.01
CA ALA A 124 11.30 10.71 10.11
C ALA A 124 12.74 11.19 9.82
N LEU A 125 13.21 11.02 8.58
CA LEU A 125 14.50 11.56 8.15
C LEU A 125 14.54 13.08 8.20
N ALA A 126 13.46 13.77 7.83
CA ALA A 126 13.37 15.23 7.92
C ALA A 126 13.39 15.72 9.39
N ILE A 127 12.77 14.98 10.33
CA ILE A 127 12.86 15.26 11.77
C ILE A 127 14.32 15.17 12.22
N ASN A 128 15.00 14.06 11.91
CA ASN A 128 16.41 13.84 12.30
C ASN A 128 17.36 14.89 11.71
N ARG A 129 16.99 15.49 10.57
CA ARG A 129 17.74 16.58 9.93
C ARG A 129 17.34 17.97 10.41
N ASN A 130 16.46 18.08 11.41
CA ASN A 130 15.91 19.34 11.90
C ASN A 130 15.21 20.18 10.81
N GLN A 131 14.66 19.53 9.77
CA GLN A 131 13.97 20.20 8.65
C GLN A 131 12.47 20.37 8.92
N ILE A 132 11.91 19.52 9.80
CA ILE A 132 10.51 19.57 10.23
C ILE A 132 10.45 19.45 11.75
N VAL A 133 9.53 20.20 12.36
CA VAL A 133 9.23 20.10 13.80
C VAL A 133 7.93 19.30 13.90
N PRO A 134 7.94 18.09 14.49
CA PRO A 134 6.82 17.16 14.42
C PRO A 134 5.53 17.71 15.04
N ASP A 135 5.65 18.46 16.14
CA ASP A 135 4.51 19.00 16.90
C ASP A 135 4.16 20.46 16.53
N ALA A 136 4.83 21.04 15.53
CA ALA A 136 4.46 22.36 15.04
C ALA A 136 3.11 22.30 14.31
N SER A 137 2.44 23.44 14.15
CA SER A 137 1.25 23.48 13.28
C SER A 137 1.61 23.07 11.85
N ALA A 138 0.87 22.13 11.28
CA ALA A 138 1.01 21.68 9.89
C ALA A 138 0.83 22.84 8.89
N GLN A 139 0.11 23.90 9.28
CA GLN A 139 -0.03 25.14 8.50
C GLN A 139 1.34 25.75 8.14
N LYS A 140 2.35 25.58 8.99
CA LYS A 140 3.72 26.07 8.75
C LYS A 140 4.34 25.50 7.46
N TYR A 141 3.91 24.31 7.06
CA TYR A 141 4.46 23.56 5.94
C TYR A 141 3.56 23.59 4.70
N MET A 142 2.43 24.30 4.75
CA MET A 142 1.54 24.47 3.60
C MET A 142 2.15 25.42 2.56
N PRO A 143 1.94 25.17 1.26
CA PRO A 143 2.33 26.11 0.22
C PRO A 143 1.62 27.46 0.39
N SER A 144 2.28 28.55 -0.02
CA SER A 144 1.70 29.88 0.00
C SER A 144 0.35 29.93 -0.72
N GLY A 145 -0.64 30.56 -0.08
CA GLY A 145 -2.00 30.66 -0.60
C GLY A 145 -2.97 29.57 -0.15
N TYR A 146 -2.51 28.59 0.64
CA TYR A 146 -3.36 27.56 1.22
C TYR A 146 -3.40 27.63 2.76
N THR A 147 -4.59 27.42 3.31
CA THR A 147 -4.83 27.48 4.76
C THR A 147 -5.60 26.24 5.20
N LEU A 148 -5.04 25.47 6.14
CA LEU A 148 -5.74 24.37 6.79
C LEU A 148 -6.80 24.95 7.75
N ARG A 149 -8.07 24.64 7.48
CA ARG A 149 -9.20 25.01 8.34
C ARG A 149 -9.56 23.95 9.38
N ALA A 150 -8.98 22.77 9.26
CA ALA A 150 -9.07 21.74 10.29
C ALA A 150 -8.56 22.28 11.64
N GLN A 151 -9.05 21.70 12.74
CA GLN A 151 -8.51 21.96 14.08
C GLN A 151 -6.98 21.76 14.07
N GLN A 152 -6.26 22.33 15.04
CA GLN A 152 -4.80 22.36 15.08
C GLN A 152 -4.15 21.00 14.76
N LEU A 153 -3.78 20.81 13.50
CA LEU A 153 -3.10 19.62 12.99
C LEU A 153 -1.59 19.78 13.13
N THR A 154 -0.91 18.70 13.47
CA THR A 154 0.55 18.59 13.48
C THR A 154 1.03 17.66 12.35
N PRO A 155 2.27 17.84 11.83
CA PRO A 155 2.88 16.88 10.93
C PRO A 155 2.93 15.46 11.50
N LEU A 156 3.07 15.30 12.83
CA LEU A 156 3.08 13.99 13.48
C LEU A 156 1.74 13.28 13.35
N GLU A 157 0.63 13.95 13.66
CA GLU A 157 -0.73 13.39 13.57
C GLU A 157 -1.11 12.99 12.13
N LEU A 158 -0.55 13.69 11.13
CA LEU A 158 -0.71 13.30 9.72
C LEU A 158 0.11 12.05 9.38
N ALA A 159 1.32 11.93 9.93
CA ALA A 159 2.24 10.83 9.63
C ALA A 159 1.90 9.53 10.36
N ASP A 160 1.26 9.60 11.53
CA ASP A 160 0.84 8.45 12.33
C ASP A 160 -0.64 8.10 12.22
N PHE A 161 -1.37 8.83 11.35
CA PHE A 161 -2.77 8.63 11.03
C PHE A 161 -3.74 8.88 12.21
N THR A 162 -3.40 9.82 13.11
CA THR A 162 -4.23 10.21 14.25
C THR A 162 -4.90 11.59 14.10
N SER A 163 -4.72 12.25 12.95
CA SER A 163 -5.25 13.60 12.65
C SER A 163 -6.77 13.75 12.68
N GLY A 164 -7.52 12.64 12.63
CA GLY A 164 -8.99 12.65 12.48
C GLY A 164 -9.47 13.14 11.11
N MET A 165 -8.57 13.28 10.13
CA MET A 165 -8.96 13.58 8.75
C MET A 165 -9.66 12.38 8.10
N PRO A 166 -10.59 12.61 7.16
CA PRO A 166 -11.17 11.53 6.36
C PRO A 166 -10.11 10.74 5.60
N ASP A 167 -10.34 9.44 5.41
CA ASP A 167 -9.44 8.54 4.66
C ASP A 167 -9.18 9.00 3.22
N ASP A 168 -10.22 9.51 2.57
CA ASP A 168 -10.23 9.92 1.17
C ASP A 168 -10.79 11.35 1.04
N PRO A 169 -10.22 12.18 0.15
CA PRO A 169 -10.85 13.44 -0.22
C PRO A 169 -12.26 13.26 -0.77
N THR A 170 -13.18 14.08 -0.27
CA THR A 170 -14.61 14.03 -0.67
C THR A 170 -14.85 14.52 -2.11
N ASN A 171 -13.84 15.13 -2.74
CA ASN A 171 -13.84 15.54 -4.14
C ASN A 171 -13.10 14.55 -5.06
N LEU A 172 -12.74 13.35 -4.59
CA LEU A 172 -12.17 12.33 -5.46
C LEU A 172 -13.19 11.84 -6.50
N PRO A 173 -12.74 11.57 -7.74
CA PRO A 173 -13.54 10.84 -8.71
C PRO A 173 -14.01 9.48 -8.17
N PRO A 174 -15.24 9.04 -8.47
CA PRO A 174 -15.77 7.79 -7.95
C PRO A 174 -15.07 6.55 -8.53
N GLY A 175 -14.63 6.61 -9.80
CA GLY A 175 -13.87 5.54 -10.45
C GLY A 175 -12.40 5.58 -10.06
N LEU A 176 -11.83 4.44 -9.63
CA LEU A 176 -10.42 4.34 -9.23
C LEU A 176 -9.48 4.66 -10.40
N GLU A 177 -9.86 4.23 -11.60
CA GLU A 177 -9.17 4.51 -12.85
C GLU A 177 -9.10 6.00 -13.20
N GLN A 178 -9.94 6.81 -12.56
CA GLN A 178 -9.98 8.26 -12.70
C GLN A 178 -9.28 8.98 -11.53
N ARG A 179 -8.67 8.26 -10.58
CA ARG A 179 -7.94 8.83 -9.45
C ARG A 179 -6.43 8.92 -9.72
N SER A 180 -6.04 9.23 -10.95
CA SER A 180 -4.64 9.49 -11.30
C SER A 180 -4.27 10.94 -11.01
N ILE A 181 -2.97 11.25 -10.99
CA ILE A 181 -2.48 12.63 -10.80
C ILE A 181 -2.86 13.56 -11.96
N GLU A 182 -3.23 13.00 -13.11
CA GLU A 182 -3.65 13.75 -14.30
C GLU A 182 -5.07 14.30 -14.14
N SER A 183 -5.94 13.55 -13.45
CA SER A 183 -7.36 13.88 -13.24
C SER A 183 -7.68 14.38 -11.83
N TYR A 184 -6.83 14.10 -10.85
CA TYR A 184 -6.88 14.64 -9.50
C TYR A 184 -5.51 15.22 -9.12
N THR A 185 -5.35 16.51 -9.30
CA THR A 185 -4.06 17.18 -9.20
C THR A 185 -3.68 17.54 -7.76
N VAL A 186 -2.42 17.92 -7.55
CA VAL A 186 -1.96 18.51 -6.27
C VAL A 186 -2.81 19.73 -5.88
N LYS A 187 -3.26 20.52 -6.85
CA LYS A 187 -4.13 21.68 -6.60
C LYS A 187 -5.49 21.25 -6.07
N ASP A 188 -6.08 20.18 -6.62
CA ASP A 188 -7.36 19.65 -6.18
C ASP A 188 -7.28 19.10 -4.75
N PHE A 189 -6.19 18.40 -4.44
CA PHE A 189 -5.88 17.95 -3.08
C PHE A 189 -5.72 19.11 -2.09
N LEU A 190 -4.90 20.12 -2.43
CA LEU A 190 -4.67 21.27 -1.56
C LEU A 190 -5.93 22.14 -1.38
N THR A 191 -6.77 22.21 -2.41
CA THR A 191 -8.07 22.90 -2.34
C THR A 191 -9.01 22.15 -1.39
N TRP A 192 -9.07 20.83 -1.48
CA TRP A 192 -9.86 20.02 -0.54
C TRP A 192 -9.33 20.13 0.89
N SER A 193 -8.02 19.94 1.11
CA SER A 193 -7.43 19.95 2.45
C SER A 193 -7.60 21.30 3.15
N SER A 194 -7.56 22.40 2.39
CA SER A 194 -7.82 23.75 2.91
C SER A 194 -9.27 23.96 3.37
N ASN A 195 -10.21 23.19 2.83
CA ASN A 195 -11.63 23.27 3.17
C ASN A 195 -12.09 22.16 4.13
N CYS A 196 -11.23 21.18 4.42
CA CYS A 196 -11.53 20.07 5.32
C CYS A 196 -11.68 20.57 6.77
N LYS A 197 -12.70 20.06 7.47
CA LYS A 197 -12.95 20.31 8.89
C LYS A 197 -12.95 18.97 9.62
N THR A 198 -12.34 18.92 10.79
CA THR A 198 -12.23 17.72 11.64
C THR A 198 -13.48 17.49 12.51
N GLU A 199 -14.52 18.31 12.38
CA GLU A 199 -15.71 18.33 13.25
C GLU A 199 -16.98 17.72 12.63
N ASP A 200 -16.91 16.88 11.60
CA ASP A 200 -18.10 16.10 11.19
C ASP A 200 -18.14 14.77 11.98
N PRO A 201 -19.06 14.61 12.97
CA PRO A 201 -19.08 13.44 13.87
C PRO A 201 -19.45 12.12 13.18
N ILE A 202 -19.71 12.16 11.88
CA ILE A 202 -20.14 11.01 11.07
C ILE A 202 -18.93 10.23 10.52
N ALA A 203 -17.72 10.81 10.54
CA ALA A 203 -16.52 10.15 9.98
C ALA A 203 -15.79 9.19 10.95
N CYS A 204 -16.06 9.25 12.26
CA CYS A 204 -15.39 8.40 13.27
C CYS A 204 -16.08 7.07 13.57
N ALA A 205 -17.13 6.71 12.83
CA ALA A 205 -17.71 5.38 12.90
C ALA A 205 -18.15 4.95 11.51
N LEU A 206 -17.31 4.19 10.81
CA LEU A 206 -17.63 2.99 10.03
C LEU A 206 -16.42 2.44 9.26
#